data_AF-A0ABD7CFQ6-F1
#
_entry.id   AF-A0ABD7CFQ6-F1
#
_cell.length_a   1.000
_cell.length_b   1.000
_cell.length_c   1.000
_cell.angle_alpha   90.00
_cell.angle_beta   90.00
_cell.angle_gamma   90.00
#
_symmetry.space_group_name_H-M   'P 1'
#
loop_
_entity.id
_entity.type
_entity.pdbx_description
1 polymer ?
#
loop_
_entity_poly.entity_id
_entity_poly.type
_entity_poly.pdbx_seq_one_letter_code
_entity_poly.pdbx_strand_id
1 'polypeptide(L)' 'MNKYRVEFRRNSKNYFRKDCNENQLEETKQLIKEIKNQEETGKCYYRKFPLRESQKIYF' A
#
# COMPACT_ATOMS: atom_id res chain seq x y z
N MET A 1 0.05 19.07 -3.80
CA MET A 1 -0.33 17.74 -4.32
C MET A 1 -0.36 16.73 -3.19
N ASN A 2 -1.42 15.93 -3.10
CA ASN A 2 -1.50 14.86 -2.10
C ASN A 2 -0.53 13.73 -2.47
N LYS A 3 0.39 13.42 -1.57
CA LYS A 3 1.29 12.26 -1.69
C LYS A 3 0.77 11.15 -0.78
N TYR A 4 0.88 9.93 -1.25
CA TYR A 4 0.49 8.72 -0.56
C TYR A 4 1.68 7.76 -0.53
N ARG A 5 1.67 6.86 0.45
CA ARG A 5 2.58 5.73 0.51
C ARG A 5 1.75 4.48 0.69
N VAL A 6 1.95 3.51 -0.18
CA VAL A 6 1.29 2.20 -0.15
C VAL A 6 2.34 1.16 0.24
N GLU A 7 2.01 0.29 1.19
CA GLU A 7 2.90 -0.69 1.79
C GLU A 7 2.23 -2.06 1.88
N PHE A 8 2.95 -3.12 1.48
CA PHE A 8 2.57 -4.50 1.73
C PHE A 8 3.57 -5.08 2.71
N ARG A 9 3.05 -5.60 3.81
CA ARG A 9 3.85 -6.19 4.88
C ARG A 9 3.56 -7.68 4.98
N ARG A 10 4.62 -8.48 4.91
CA ARG A 10 4.60 -9.92 5.13
C ARG A 10 5.45 -10.24 6.35
N ASN A 11 4.90 -10.96 7.33
CA ASN A 11 5.57 -11.30 8.60
C ASN A 11 6.33 -10.12 9.24
N SER A 12 5.68 -8.95 9.32
CA SER A 12 6.24 -7.71 9.88
C SER A 12 7.43 -7.09 9.11
N LYS A 13 7.86 -7.66 7.98
CA LYS A 13 8.80 -7.02 7.04
C LYS A 13 8.04 -6.31 5.93
N ASN A 14 8.57 -5.17 5.48
CA ASN A 14 8.04 -4.45 4.31
C ASN A 14 8.46 -5.22 3.05
N TYR A 15 7.53 -5.94 2.44
CA TYR A 15 7.75 -6.68 1.20
C TYR A 15 7.65 -5.76 -0.02
N PHE A 16 6.69 -4.83 0.00
CA PHE A 16 6.56 -3.81 -1.03
C PHE A 16 6.28 -2.45 -0.39
N ARG A 17 6.87 -1.39 -0.93
CA ARG A 17 6.63 -0.01 -0.51
C ARG A 17 6.80 0.91 -1.71
N LYS A 18 5.77 1.71 -1.99
CA LYS A 18 5.79 2.70 -3.07
C LYS A 18 5.15 3.99 -2.61
N ASP A 19 5.81 5.11 -2.90
CA ASP A 19 5.25 6.45 -2.74
C ASP A 19 4.60 6.86 -4.07
N CYS A 20 3.36 7.33 -4.03
CA CYS A 20 2.60 7.69 -5.21
C CYS A 20 1.74 8.94 -4.96
N ASN A 21 1.28 9.58 -6.04
CA ASN A 21 0.37 10.72 -5.93
C ASN A 21 -1.09 10.24 -6.00
N GLU A 22 -2.05 11.15 -5.78
CA GLU A 22 -3.49 10.82 -5.83
C GLU A 22 -3.91 10.09 -7.12
N ASN A 23 -3.45 10.58 -8.27
CA ASN A 23 -3.74 10.00 -9.58
C ASN A 23 -3.21 8.56 -9.74
N GLN A 24 -2.18 8.20 -8.97
CA GLN A 24 -1.53 6.88 -9.02
C GLN A 24 -1.96 5.98 -7.86
N LEU A 25 -2.76 6.48 -6.92
CA LEU A 25 -3.13 5.75 -5.70
C LEU A 25 -3.98 4.52 -6.05
N GLU A 26 -4.92 4.67 -6.96
CA GLU A 26 -5.83 3.58 -7.35
C GLU A 26 -5.09 2.48 -8.12
N GLU A 27 -4.24 2.84 -9.08
CA GLU A 27 -3.37 1.91 -9.79
C GLU A 27 -2.41 1.18 -8.81
N THR A 28 -1.80 1.92 -7.89
CA THR A 28 -0.89 1.33 -6.90
C THR A 28 -1.62 0.39 -5.93
N LYS A 29 -2.89 0.68 -5.61
CA LYS A 29 -3.76 -0.21 -4.83
C LYS A 29 -4.10 -1.49 -5.62
N GLN A 30 -4.34 -1.42 -6.92
CA GLN A 30 -4.55 -2.63 -7.73
C GLN A 30 -3.29 -3.50 -7.78
N LEU A 31 -2.13 -2.89 -8.07
CA LEU A 31 -0.84 -3.59 -8.11
C LEU A 31 -0.57 -4.36 -6.81
N ILE A 32 -0.81 -3.74 -5.65
CA ILE A 32 -0.56 -4.38 -4.36
C ILE A 32 -1.57 -5.49 -4.04
N LYS A 33 -2.79 -5.42 -4.60
CA LYS A 33 -3.78 -6.50 -4.54
C LYS A 33 -3.31 -7.71 -5.34
N GLU A 34 -2.74 -7.50 -6.53
CA GLU A 34 -2.16 -8.58 -7.34
C GLU A 34 -0.98 -9.25 -6.63
N ILE A 35 -0.05 -8.46 -6.07
CA ILE A 35 1.06 -8.98 -5.28
C ILE A 35 0.54 -9.78 -4.06
N LYS A 36 -0.48 -9.26 -3.35
CA LYS A 36 -1.09 -9.98 -2.23
C LYS A 36 -1.68 -11.32 -2.65
N ASN A 37 -2.36 -11.37 -3.80
CA ASN A 37 -2.97 -12.60 -4.31
C ASN A 37 -1.91 -13.67 -4.67
N GLN A 38 -0.74 -13.25 -5.16
CA GLN A 38 0.38 -14.16 -5.43
C GLN A 38 1.05 -14.69 -4.16
N GLU A 39 1.18 -13.85 -3.13
CA GLU A 39 1.90 -14.18 -1.89
C GLU A 39 1.03 -14.90 -0.85
N GLU A 40 -0.30 -14.96 -1.04
CA GLU A 40 -1.37 -15.53 -0.19
C GLU A 40 -1.45 -14.98 1.25
N THR A 41 -0.38 -14.36 1.76
CA THR A 41 -0.21 -13.98 3.17
C THR A 41 0.44 -12.60 3.30
N GLY A 42 -0.26 -11.68 3.95
CA GLY A 42 0.25 -10.35 4.27
C GLY A 42 -0.84 -9.32 4.45
N LYS A 43 -0.44 -8.10 4.82
CA LYS A 43 -1.34 -6.97 5.09
C LYS A 43 -0.94 -5.78 4.22
N CYS A 44 -1.94 -5.19 3.56
CA CYS A 44 -1.76 -4.00 2.72
C CYS A 44 -2.21 -2.74 3.49
N TYR A 45 -1.43 -1.68 3.36
CA TYR A 45 -1.64 -0.40 4.03
C TYR A 45 -1.41 0.75 3.05
N TYR A 46 -2.06 1.87 3.31
CA TYR A 46 -1.68 3.15 2.72
C TYR A 46 -1.70 4.26 3.77
N ARG A 47 -0.97 5.33 3.50
CA ARG A 47 -0.97 6.55 4.31
C ARG A 47 -0.80 7.77 3.44
N LYS A 48 -1.50 8.84 3.78
CA LYS A 48 -1.36 10.16 3.16
C LYS A 48 -0.25 10.96 3.86
N PHE A 49 0.48 11.78 3.12
CA PHE A 49 1.45 12.72 3.68
C PHE A 49 0.78 14.02 4.16
N PRO A 50 1.30 14.67 5.22
CA PRO A 50 2.40 14.22 6.09
C PRO A 50 2.06 12.90 6.80
N LEU A 51 3.05 12.04 7.05
CA LEU A 51 2.86 10.64 7.46
C LEU A 51 2.00 10.55 8.74
N ARG A 52 0.70 10.32 8.56
CA ARG A 52 -0.26 10.04 9.63
C ARG A 52 -0.34 8.53 9.88
N GLU A 53 -1.32 8.14 10.68
CA GLU A 53 -1.64 6.75 10.97
C GLU A 53 -1.85 5.93 9.69
N SER A 54 -1.43 4.66 9.75
CA SER A 54 -1.50 3.75 8.61
C SER A 54 -2.94 3.26 8.43
N GLN A 55 -3.56 3.52 7.28
CA GLN A 55 -4.89 3.02 6.96
C GLN A 55 -4.77 1.65 6.28
N LYS A 56 -5.48 0.64 6.81
CA LYS A 56 -5.56 -0.67 6.16
C LYS A 56 -6.30 -0.54 4.83
N ILE A 57 -5.82 -1.24 3.82
CA ILE A 57 -6.54 -1.37 2.55
C ILE A 57 -7.36 -2.66 2.61
N TYR A 58 -8.67 -2.52 2.48
CA TYR A 58 -9.58 -3.63 2.26
C TYR A 58 -9.78 -3.76 0.75
N PHE A 59 -9.59 -4.98 0.22
CA PHE A 59 -9.65 -5.32 -1.19
C PHE A 59 -10.64 -6.42 -1.44
#